data_AF-A0A8D8EX73-F1
#
_entry.id   AF-A0A8D8EX73-F1
#
_cell.length_a   1.000
_cell.length_b   1.000
_cell.length_c   1.000
_cell.angle_alpha   90.00
_cell.angle_beta   90.00
_cell.angle_gamma   90.00
#
_symmetry.space_group_name_H-M   'P 1'
#
loop_
_entity.id
_entity.type
_entity.pdbx_description
1 polymer ?
#
loop_
_entity_poly.entity_id
_entity_poly.type
_entity_poly.pdbx_seq_one_letter_code
_entity_poly.pdbx_strand_id
1 'polypeptide(L)'
;MMEEETSFLSNPDNNTRIQNLLSCILRDLNEKQVATIVEGETTIYLKIVRLKPDPPPVQDHQVPLICKGFENTSLEAWDLTTQQVIPFINGINHVARIAAEADVENQLVKSCIQNLVYY
;
A
#
# COMPACT_ATOMS: atom_id res chain seq x y z
N MET A 1 -4.56 -22.43 15.93
CA MET A 1 -3.82 -21.52 16.83
C MET A 1 -4.70 -21.10 18.00
N MET A 2 -5.38 -19.94 18.00
CA MET A 2 -6.16 -19.48 19.17
C MET A 2 -7.19 -20.50 19.71
N GLU A 3 -7.93 -21.16 18.84
CA GLU A 3 -8.88 -22.21 19.24
C GLU A 3 -8.18 -23.45 19.81
N GLU A 4 -7.12 -23.92 19.15
CA GLU A 4 -6.39 -25.13 19.56
C GLU A 4 -5.63 -24.92 20.88
N GLU A 5 -5.18 -23.69 21.15
CA GLU A 5 -4.37 -23.36 22.32
C GLU A 5 -5.21 -23.03 23.56
N THR A 6 -6.36 -22.36 23.36
CA THR A 6 -7.15 -21.81 24.48
C THR A 6 -8.61 -22.25 24.49
N SER A 7 -9.03 -23.06 23.50
CA SER A 7 -10.45 -23.34 23.26
C SER A 7 -11.23 -22.02 23.17
N PHE A 8 -10.68 -21.02 22.46
CA PHE A 8 -11.14 -19.63 22.51
C PHE A 8 -12.64 -19.49 22.25
N LEU A 9 -13.17 -20.22 21.28
CA LEU A 9 -14.59 -20.25 20.90
C LEU A 9 -15.37 -21.32 21.66
N SER A 10 -14.74 -22.47 21.95
CA SER A 10 -15.42 -23.61 22.59
C SER A 10 -15.61 -23.44 24.10
N ASN A 11 -14.79 -22.63 24.76
CA ASN A 11 -14.89 -22.38 26.20
C ASN A 11 -15.86 -21.20 26.47
N PRO A 12 -17.00 -21.43 27.15
CA PRO A 12 -17.98 -20.38 27.43
C PRO A 12 -17.44 -19.24 28.32
N ASP A 13 -16.37 -19.46 29.08
CA ASP A 13 -15.72 -18.43 29.91
C ASP A 13 -15.10 -17.31 29.05
N ASN A 14 -14.81 -17.59 27.78
CA ASN A 14 -14.22 -16.64 26.85
C ASN A 14 -15.26 -15.74 26.14
N ASN A 15 -16.56 -15.98 26.32
CA ASN A 15 -17.62 -15.22 25.65
C ASN A 15 -17.48 -13.70 25.83
N THR A 16 -17.20 -13.24 27.05
CA THR A 16 -16.99 -11.81 27.33
C THR A 16 -15.75 -11.27 26.61
N ARG A 17 -14.67 -12.08 26.50
CA ARG A 17 -13.46 -11.70 25.77
C ARG A 17 -13.73 -11.56 24.28
N ILE A 18 -14.48 -12.51 23.69
CA ILE A 18 -14.89 -12.45 22.29
C ILE A 18 -15.71 -11.19 22.01
N GLN A 19 -16.69 -10.88 22.87
CA GLN A 19 -17.53 -9.68 22.70
C GLN A 19 -16.69 -8.39 22.76
N ASN A 20 -15.75 -8.31 23.70
CA ASN A 20 -14.83 -7.18 23.81
C ASN A 20 -13.92 -7.06 22.59
N LEU A 21 -13.37 -8.19 22.11
CA LEU A 21 -12.52 -8.26 20.92
C LEU A 21 -13.27 -7.75 19.69
N LEU A 22 -14.48 -8.25 19.43
CA LEU A 22 -15.29 -7.82 18.29
C LEU A 22 -15.70 -6.36 18.38
N SER A 23 -16.02 -5.87 19.58
CA SER A 23 -16.36 -4.46 19.82
C SER A 23 -15.16 -3.55 19.55
N CYS A 24 -13.96 -3.94 20.00
CA CYS A 24 -12.73 -3.22 19.72
C CYS A 24 -12.41 -3.20 18.22
N ILE A 25 -12.54 -4.34 17.52
CA ILE A 25 -12.35 -4.41 16.07
C ILE A 25 -13.34 -3.48 15.36
N LEU A 26 -14.62 -3.55 15.70
CA LEU A 26 -15.66 -2.74 15.06
C LEU A 26 -15.37 -1.24 15.24
N ARG A 27 -15.02 -0.81 16.45
CA ARG A 27 -14.66 0.59 16.71
C ARG A 27 -13.41 1.00 15.94
N ASP A 28 -12.31 0.28 16.11
CA ASP A 28 -11.00 0.69 15.62
C ASP A 28 -10.93 0.63 14.08
N LEU A 29 -11.58 -0.35 13.45
CA LEU A 29 -11.70 -0.38 11.99
C LEU A 29 -12.53 0.78 11.45
N ASN A 30 -13.65 1.14 12.09
CA ASN A 30 -14.46 2.26 11.63
C ASN A 30 -13.76 3.61 11.84
N GLU A 31 -13.10 3.82 12.98
CA GLU A 31 -12.44 5.09 13.32
C GLU A 31 -11.07 5.26 12.67
N LYS A 32 -10.24 4.21 12.70
CA LYS A 32 -8.82 4.27 12.34
C LYS A 32 -8.46 3.48 11.09
N GLN A 33 -9.38 2.65 10.58
CA GLN A 33 -9.15 1.73 9.46
C GLN A 33 -8.05 0.69 9.73
N VAL A 34 -7.59 0.58 10.98
CA VAL A 34 -6.61 -0.39 11.46
C VAL A 34 -7.01 -0.86 12.85
N ALA A 35 -6.76 -2.12 13.16
CA ALA A 35 -6.95 -2.67 14.50
C ALA A 35 -5.81 -3.64 14.83
N THR A 36 -5.28 -3.55 16.05
CA THR A 36 -4.29 -4.48 16.59
C THR A 36 -4.88 -5.10 17.84
N ILE A 37 -5.07 -6.41 17.83
CA ILE A 37 -5.69 -7.14 18.94
C ILE A 37 -4.67 -8.11 19.50
N VAL A 38 -4.50 -8.13 20.82
CA VAL A 38 -3.61 -9.05 21.53
C VAL A 38 -4.47 -9.95 22.41
N GLU A 39 -4.46 -11.26 22.17
CA GLU A 39 -5.12 -12.27 22.99
C GLU A 39 -4.08 -13.33 23.40
N GLY A 40 -3.68 -13.30 24.67
CA GLY A 40 -2.60 -14.15 25.19
C GLY A 40 -1.29 -13.88 24.44
N GLU A 41 -0.75 -14.91 23.81
CA GLU A 41 0.48 -14.83 22.99
C GLU A 41 0.20 -14.51 21.51
N THR A 42 -1.07 -14.49 21.09
CA THR A 42 -1.44 -14.22 19.70
C THR A 42 -1.75 -12.74 19.50
N THR A 43 -1.14 -12.14 18.47
CA THR A 43 -1.48 -10.78 18.02
C THR A 43 -2.08 -10.82 16.62
N ILE A 44 -3.26 -10.21 16.45
CA ILE A 44 -3.97 -10.07 15.17
C ILE A 44 -3.82 -8.62 14.69
N TYR A 45 -3.34 -8.45 13.46
CA TYR A 45 -3.26 -7.16 12.77
C TYR A 45 -4.31 -7.10 11.65
N LEU A 46 -5.17 -6.09 11.70
CA LEU A 46 -6.19 -5.82 10.69
C LEU A 46 -5.97 -4.42 10.11
N LYS A 47 -6.11 -4.30 8.79
CA LYS A 47 -6.06 -3.02 8.07
C LYS A 47 -7.06 -3.04 6.93
N ILE A 48 -7.92 -2.03 6.87
CA ILE A 48 -8.77 -1.80 5.70
C ILE A 48 -7.90 -1.20 4.61
N VAL A 49 -7.83 -1.89 3.48
CA VAL A 49 -7.12 -1.44 2.28
C VAL A 49 -8.16 -0.99 1.27
N ARG A 50 -7.97 0.21 0.71
CA ARG A 50 -8.79 0.69 -0.40
C ARG A 50 -8.17 0.20 -1.69
N LEU A 51 -8.87 -0.69 -2.39
CA LEU A 51 -8.49 -1.14 -3.72
C LEU A 51 -8.95 -0.09 -4.72
N LYS A 52 -7.99 0.56 -5.39
CA LYS A 52 -8.27 1.36 -6.58
C LYS A 52 -8.40 0.42 -7.79
N PRO A 53 -9.10 0.85 -8.86
CA PRO A 53 -9.11 0.10 -10.11
C PRO A 53 -7.70 0.02 -10.70
N ASP A 54 -7.46 -1.02 -11.50
CA ASP A 54 -6.18 -1.20 -12.17
C ASP A 54 -5.87 0.01 -13.07
N PRO A 55 -4.65 0.55 -13.00
CA PRO A 55 -4.27 1.70 -13.81
C PRO A 55 -4.15 1.29 -15.28
N PRO A 56 -4.50 2.16 -16.23
CA PRO A 56 -4.38 1.85 -17.65
C PRO A 56 -2.91 1.59 -18.05
N PRO A 57 -2.66 0.80 -19.10
CA PRO A 57 -1.30 0.55 -19.59
C PRO A 57 -0.65 1.83 -20.11
N VAL A 58 0.60 2.06 -19.69
CA VAL A 58 1.39 3.24 -20.06
C VAL A 58 2.07 3.03 -21.42
N GLN A 59 1.95 4.01 -22.30
CA GLN A 59 2.51 4.00 -23.66
C GLN A 59 3.76 4.88 -23.77
N ASP A 60 4.63 4.55 -24.71
CA ASP A 60 5.92 5.22 -24.91
C ASP A 60 5.84 6.72 -25.15
N HIS A 61 4.79 7.14 -25.85
CA HIS A 61 4.57 8.51 -26.28
C HIS A 61 3.83 9.36 -25.23
N GLN A 62 3.38 8.77 -24.12
CA GLN A 62 2.69 9.52 -23.06
C GLN A 62 3.70 10.37 -22.27
N VAL A 63 3.24 11.52 -21.79
CA VAL A 63 4.03 12.45 -20.98
C VAL A 63 3.48 12.44 -19.55
N PRO A 64 4.18 11.82 -18.59
CA PRO A 64 3.76 11.83 -17.18
C PRO A 64 3.93 13.22 -16.57
N LEU A 65 3.00 13.58 -15.68
CA LEU A 65 3.02 14.82 -14.91
C LEU A 65 2.78 14.50 -13.42
N ILE A 66 3.62 15.05 -12.55
CA ILE A 66 3.44 14.95 -11.09
C ILE A 66 2.40 16.00 -10.68
N CYS A 67 1.17 15.57 -10.42
CA CYS A 67 0.07 16.46 -10.03
C CYS A 67 0.05 16.79 -8.53
N LYS A 68 0.59 15.91 -7.69
CA LYS A 68 0.79 16.13 -6.26
C LYS A 68 2.25 15.89 -5.96
N GLY A 69 2.93 16.90 -5.42
CA GLY A 69 4.35 16.80 -5.12
C GLY A 69 4.63 15.71 -4.09
N PHE A 70 5.85 15.17 -4.12
CA PHE A 70 6.36 14.25 -3.10
C PHE A 70 6.74 14.97 -1.78
N GLU A 71 6.13 16.13 -1.52
CA GLU A 71 6.54 17.11 -0.50
C GLU A 71 6.56 16.57 0.94
N ASN A 72 5.91 15.43 1.19
CA ASN A 72 5.86 14.76 2.49
C ASN A 72 6.60 13.41 2.55
N THR A 73 7.29 12.99 1.47
CA THR A 73 7.95 11.67 1.41
C THR A 73 9.39 11.79 0.95
N SER A 74 10.34 11.36 1.79
CA SER A 74 11.76 11.28 1.41
C SER A 74 11.93 10.36 0.19
N LEU A 75 12.70 10.79 -0.81
CA LEU A 75 13.03 9.96 -1.98
C LEU A 75 13.71 8.65 -1.57
N GLU A 76 14.44 8.64 -0.45
CA GLU A 76 15.14 7.46 0.08
C GLU A 76 14.20 6.32 0.47
N ALA A 77 12.92 6.61 0.74
CA ALA A 77 11.92 5.62 1.09
C ALA A 77 11.32 4.91 -0.13
N TRP A 78 11.59 5.40 -1.35
CA TRP A 78 11.09 4.82 -2.59
C TRP A 78 12.01 3.70 -3.09
N ASP A 79 11.50 2.83 -3.95
CA ASP A 79 12.35 1.84 -4.61
C ASP A 79 13.36 2.49 -5.57
N LEU A 80 14.43 1.76 -5.88
CA LEU A 80 15.56 2.26 -6.66
C LEU A 80 15.14 2.73 -8.06
N THR A 81 14.18 2.06 -8.70
CA THR A 81 13.70 2.42 -10.04
C THR A 81 12.92 3.73 -9.99
N THR A 82 12.03 3.89 -9.01
CA THR A 82 11.28 5.13 -8.81
C THR A 82 12.19 6.30 -8.51
N GLN A 83 13.24 6.11 -7.69
CA GLN A 83 14.24 7.14 -7.42
C GLN A 83 14.99 7.61 -8.68
N GLN A 84 15.30 6.69 -9.61
CA GLN A 84 15.98 7.01 -10.87
C GLN A 84 15.04 7.69 -11.88
N VAL A 85 13.77 7.29 -11.92
CA VAL A 85 12.78 7.77 -12.91
C VAL A 85 12.20 9.14 -12.55
N ILE A 86 11.90 9.39 -11.26
CA ILE A 86 11.24 10.63 -10.79
C ILE A 86 11.92 11.92 -11.28
N PRO A 87 13.25 12.08 -11.22
CA PRO A 87 13.93 13.31 -11.65
C PRO A 87 13.66 13.72 -13.10
N PHE A 88 13.30 12.76 -13.96
CA PHE A 88 13.04 12.99 -15.39
C PHE A 88 11.55 13.19 -15.71
N ILE A 89 10.65 13.03 -14.73
CA ILE A 89 9.22 13.34 -14.86
C ILE A 89 9.02 14.85 -14.66
N ASN A 90 9.18 15.61 -15.73
CA ASN A 90 9.11 17.07 -15.73
C ASN A 90 7.85 17.63 -16.44
N GLY A 91 6.90 16.78 -16.85
CA GLY A 91 5.73 17.19 -17.61
C GLY A 91 5.99 17.50 -19.09
N ILE A 92 7.19 17.22 -19.60
CA ILE A 92 7.61 17.46 -20.99
C ILE A 92 8.16 16.18 -21.63
N ASN A 93 8.99 15.43 -20.90
CA ASN A 93 9.58 14.20 -21.38
C ASN A 93 8.52 13.09 -21.50
N HIS A 94 8.49 12.41 -22.64
CA HIS A 94 7.66 11.21 -22.81
C HIS A 94 8.36 9.97 -22.22
N VAL A 95 7.60 8.90 -21.97
CA VAL A 95 8.09 7.67 -21.30
C VAL A 95 9.36 7.10 -21.93
N ALA A 96 9.44 7.00 -23.26
CA ALA A 96 10.65 6.47 -23.91
C ALA A 96 11.88 7.37 -23.72
N ARG A 97 11.70 8.70 -23.67
CA ARG A 97 12.79 9.64 -23.37
C ARG A 97 13.24 9.54 -21.92
N ILE A 98 12.30 9.38 -20.99
CA ILE A 98 12.61 9.16 -19.57
C ILE A 98 13.45 7.88 -19.41
N ALA A 99 13.09 6.79 -20.08
CA ALA A 99 13.86 5.55 -20.07
C ALA A 99 15.30 5.74 -20.55
N ALA A 100 15.50 6.50 -21.63
CA ALA A 100 16.82 6.79 -22.16
C ALA A 100 17.65 7.71 -21.24
N GLU A 101 17.05 8.74 -20.63
CA GLU A 101 17.74 9.67 -19.74
C GLU A 101 18.05 9.04 -18.37
N ALA A 102 17.18 8.16 -17.88
CA ALA A 102 17.37 7.44 -16.62
C ALA A 102 18.29 6.21 -16.73
N ASP A 103 18.64 5.78 -17.95
CA ASP A 103 19.34 4.51 -18.22
C ASP A 103 18.61 3.29 -17.62
N VAL A 104 17.28 3.27 -17.74
CA VAL A 104 16.39 2.22 -17.23
C VAL A 104 15.64 1.59 -18.40
N GLU A 105 15.47 0.26 -18.37
CA GLU A 105 14.67 -0.44 -19.37
C GLU A 105 13.26 0.17 -19.51
N ASN A 106 12.85 0.42 -20.75
CA ASN A 106 11.58 1.09 -21.06
C ASN A 106 10.36 0.43 -20.39
N GLN A 107 10.31 -0.90 -20.32
CA GLN A 107 9.20 -1.62 -19.67
C GLN A 107 9.17 -1.43 -18.15
N LEU A 108 10.34 -1.30 -17.51
CA LEU A 108 10.44 -0.97 -16.09
C LEU A 108 9.96 0.46 -15.83
N VAL A 109 10.31 1.41 -16.70
CA VAL A 109 9.80 2.79 -16.60
C VAL A 109 8.28 2.84 -16.78
N LYS A 110 7.72 2.13 -17.76
CA LYS A 110 6.26 2.01 -17.94
C LYS A 110 5.58 1.46 -16.68
N SER A 111 6.12 0.38 -16.13
CA SER A 111 5.58 -0.25 -14.90
C SER A 111 5.69 0.69 -13.70
N CYS A 112 6.82 1.39 -13.56
CA CYS A 112 7.04 2.41 -12.53
C CYS A 112 5.99 3.53 -12.63
N ILE A 113 5.79 4.11 -13.81
CA ILE A 113 4.82 5.19 -14.02
C ILE A 113 3.39 4.68 -13.81
N GLN A 114 3.08 3.47 -14.26
CA GLN A 114 1.78 2.84 -14.04
C GLN A 114 1.49 2.66 -12.54
N ASN A 115 2.49 2.26 -11.75
CA ASN A 115 2.39 2.20 -10.28
C ASN A 115 2.20 3.59 -9.66
N LEU A 116 2.92 4.61 -10.15
CA LEU A 116 2.75 5.99 -9.69
C LEU A 116 1.35 6.54 -9.99
N VAL A 117 0.69 6.11 -11.07
CA VAL A 117 -0.70 6.47 -11.39
C VAL A 117 -1.69 5.79 -10.45
N TYR A 118 -1.37 4.59 -9.96
CA TYR A 118 -2.22 3.87 -9.02
C TYR A 118 -2.28 4.54 -7.65
N TYR A 119 -1.18 5.13 -7.15
CA TYR A 119 -1.11 5.69 -5.78
C TYR A 119 -1.48 7.17 -5.69
#